data_AF-A0A550CRQ7-F1
#
_entry.id   AF-A0A550CRQ7-F1
#
_cell.length_a   1.000
_cell.length_b   1.000
_cell.length_c   1.000
_cell.angle_alpha   90.00
_cell.angle_beta   90.00
_cell.angle_gamma   90.00
#
_symmetry.space_group_name_H-M   'P 1'
#
loop_
_entity.id
_entity.type
_entity.pdbx_description
1 polymer ?
#
loop_
_entity_poly.entity_id
_entity_poly.type
_entity_poly.pdbx_seq_one_letter_code
_entity_poly.pdbx_strand_id
1 'polypeptide(L)'
;MCCYAVSHCYCAPSRRRRFRAGALLCAAFVRTLTTSLRDLHKPHHGRQPRRPWITAFNDCYYFITSGGTENLTIYKSATLDDFHGIDPVLVWTFSNPDLGDVWAPELHRIDREWYIYCALPDGPDDADRRMHVLKGNDASDPLQPYEDLGAIGTPDENYAIDGTVLQGYNGRNYTAIQVVSTS
;
A
#
# COMPACT_ATOMS: atom_id res chain seq x y z
N MET A 1 -37.73 3.21 -17.14
CA MET A 1 -37.43 2.35 -18.31
C MET A 1 -36.26 1.47 -17.96
N CYS A 2 -36.51 0.23 -17.54
CA CYS A 2 -35.47 -0.74 -17.28
C CYS A 2 -35.97 -2.07 -17.85
N CYS A 3 -35.38 -2.50 -18.96
CA CYS A 3 -35.74 -3.72 -19.66
C CYS A 3 -35.17 -4.94 -18.93
N TYR A 4 -36.04 -5.93 -18.75
CA TYR A 4 -35.72 -7.30 -18.38
C TYR A 4 -35.04 -8.04 -19.55
N ALA A 5 -34.12 -8.96 -19.24
CA ALA A 5 -33.92 -10.18 -20.02
C ALA A 5 -33.32 -11.28 -19.13
N VAL A 6 -34.17 -12.20 -18.69
CA VAL A 6 -33.79 -13.46 -18.04
C VAL A 6 -34.03 -14.57 -19.06
N SER A 7 -32.99 -15.28 -19.49
CA SER A 7 -33.15 -16.48 -20.32
C SER A 7 -33.30 -17.70 -19.41
N HIS A 8 -34.49 -18.31 -19.42
CA HIS A 8 -34.74 -19.65 -18.89
C HIS A 8 -34.83 -20.64 -20.06
N CYS A 9 -33.94 -21.63 -20.11
CA CYS A 9 -34.15 -22.82 -20.94
C CYS A 9 -34.81 -23.92 -20.10
N TYR A 10 -35.99 -24.36 -20.54
CA TYR A 10 -36.71 -25.52 -20.04
C TYR A 10 -36.20 -26.79 -20.73
N CYS A 11 -35.91 -27.84 -19.96
CA CYS A 11 -35.80 -29.20 -20.47
C CYS A 11 -36.67 -30.15 -19.63
N ALA A 12 -37.42 -31.01 -20.32
CA ALA A 12 -38.55 -31.82 -19.84
C ALA A 12 -38.15 -32.99 -18.91
N PRO A 13 -39.09 -33.53 -18.10
CA PRO A 13 -38.77 -34.53 -17.08
C PRO A 13 -38.77 -35.94 -17.66
N SER A 14 -37.79 -36.78 -17.28
CA SER A 14 -37.88 -38.22 -17.52
C SER A 14 -37.49 -39.07 -16.30
N ARG A 15 -38.48 -39.88 -15.91
CA ARG A 15 -38.47 -41.18 -15.20
C ARG A 15 -37.60 -41.34 -13.94
N ARG A 16 -38.32 -41.43 -12.82
CA ARG A 16 -37.88 -41.93 -11.52
C ARG A 16 -37.29 -43.35 -11.64
N ARG A 17 -36.04 -43.53 -11.24
CA ARG A 17 -35.51 -44.81 -10.75
C ARG A 17 -34.92 -44.58 -9.36
N ARG A 18 -35.47 -45.29 -8.38
CA ARG A 18 -34.98 -45.33 -7.00
C ARG A 18 -33.65 -46.08 -7.00
N PHE A 19 -32.56 -45.40 -6.69
CA PHE A 19 -31.32 -46.05 -6.25
C PHE A 19 -31.08 -45.73 -4.78
N ARG A 20 -30.71 -46.80 -4.06
CA ARG A 20 -30.54 -46.84 -2.60
C ARG A 20 -29.34 -46.01 -2.16
N ALA A 21 -29.44 -45.54 -0.93
CA ALA A 21 -28.45 -44.75 -0.21
C ALA A 21 -27.06 -45.37 -0.20
N GLY A 22 -26.06 -44.51 -0.38
CA GLY A 22 -24.65 -44.75 -0.11
C GLY A 22 -24.00 -43.39 0.14
N ALA A 23 -24.23 -42.83 1.34
CA ALA A 23 -23.59 -41.60 1.76
C ALA A 23 -22.13 -41.90 2.11
N LEU A 24 -21.21 -41.65 1.18
CA LEU A 24 -19.79 -41.49 1.47
C LEU A 24 -19.59 -40.05 1.96
N LEU A 25 -19.41 -39.91 3.28
CA LEU A 25 -18.96 -38.68 3.93
C LEU A 25 -17.49 -38.41 3.53
N CYS A 26 -17.27 -37.76 2.40
CA CYS A 26 -16.05 -36.97 2.21
C CYS A 26 -16.28 -35.61 2.88
N ALA A 27 -15.96 -35.52 4.17
CA ALA A 27 -15.83 -34.24 4.85
C ALA A 27 -14.61 -33.52 4.30
N ALA A 28 -14.77 -32.83 3.17
CA ALA A 28 -13.80 -31.84 2.74
C ALA A 28 -13.84 -30.71 3.78
N PHE A 29 -12.75 -30.58 4.55
CA PHE A 29 -12.50 -29.42 5.38
C PHE A 29 -12.43 -28.18 4.47
N VAL A 30 -13.56 -27.51 4.26
CA VAL A 30 -13.56 -26.12 3.81
C VAL A 30 -13.07 -25.32 5.01
N ARG A 31 -11.76 -25.07 5.06
CA ARG A 31 -11.18 -24.17 6.04
C ARG A 31 -11.61 -22.76 5.64
N THR A 32 -12.76 -22.34 6.15
CA THR A 32 -13.23 -20.96 5.98
C THR A 32 -12.22 -20.07 6.70
N LEU A 33 -11.32 -19.41 5.96
CA LEU A 33 -10.49 -18.35 6.50
C LEU A 33 -11.41 -17.13 6.68
N THR A 34 -12.11 -17.08 7.81
CA THR A 34 -12.69 -15.83 8.30
C THR A 34 -11.58 -15.09 9.03
N THR A 35 -10.67 -14.43 8.31
CA THR A 35 -9.78 -13.45 8.94
C THR A 35 -10.66 -12.30 9.39
N SER A 36 -10.91 -12.20 10.69
CA SER A 36 -11.71 -11.12 11.27
C SER A 36 -10.90 -9.82 11.18
N LEU A 37 -11.54 -8.69 10.87
CA LEU A 37 -10.91 -7.37 10.97
C LEU A 37 -10.34 -7.06 12.37
N ARG A 38 -10.74 -7.82 13.39
CA ARG A 38 -10.22 -7.72 14.76
C ARG A 38 -8.87 -8.43 14.96
N ASP A 39 -8.51 -9.35 14.07
CA ASP A 39 -7.30 -10.15 14.20
C ASP A 39 -6.09 -9.52 13.50
N LEU A 40 -6.30 -8.39 12.80
CA LEU A 40 -5.21 -7.53 12.30
C LEU A 40 -4.47 -6.95 13.52
N HIS A 41 -3.44 -7.68 13.96
CA HIS A 41 -2.64 -7.26 15.10
C HIS A 41 -1.77 -6.06 14.73
N LYS A 42 -1.54 -5.19 15.72
CA LYS A 42 -0.89 -3.90 15.51
C LYS A 42 0.63 -4.07 15.46
N PRO A 43 1.29 -3.80 14.34
CA PRO A 43 2.74 -3.84 14.30
C PRO A 43 3.27 -2.67 15.11
N HIS A 44 3.85 -2.91 16.29
CA HIS A 44 5.04 -2.18 16.75
C HIS A 44 5.45 -2.40 18.21
N HIS A 45 6.77 -2.37 18.39
CA HIS A 45 7.46 -2.01 19.63
C HIS A 45 7.23 -0.52 19.99
N GLY A 46 6.08 -0.20 20.61
CA GLY A 46 5.95 0.99 21.47
C GLY A 46 5.34 2.27 20.87
N ARG A 47 5.24 2.45 19.54
CA ARG A 47 4.53 3.60 18.93
C ARG A 47 3.60 3.11 17.81
N GLN A 48 2.36 3.60 17.79
CA GLN A 48 1.39 3.24 16.75
C GLN A 48 1.86 3.74 15.38
N PRO A 49 1.82 2.91 14.32
CA PRO A 49 2.18 3.36 12.98
C PRO A 49 1.24 4.49 12.55
N ARG A 50 1.80 5.49 11.90
CA ARG A 50 1.05 6.64 11.34
C ARG A 50 1.18 6.64 9.84
N ARG A 51 0.07 6.93 9.15
CA ARG A 51 0.01 6.96 7.68
C ARG A 51 0.62 5.69 7.07
N PRO A 52 0.08 4.49 7.40
CA PRO A 52 0.62 3.23 6.93
C PRO A 52 0.38 3.05 5.43
N TRP A 53 1.38 2.50 4.73
CA TRP A 53 1.26 2.09 3.33
C TRP A 53 1.80 0.67 3.14
N ILE A 54 1.08 -0.16 2.39
CA ILE A 54 1.46 -1.54 2.09
C ILE A 54 1.45 -1.78 0.59
N THR A 55 2.54 -2.37 0.08
CA THR A 55 2.67 -2.77 -1.33
C THR A 55 2.94 -4.27 -1.42
N ALA A 56 2.21 -4.95 -2.30
CA ALA A 56 2.43 -6.37 -2.57
C ALA A 56 3.37 -6.54 -3.77
N PHE A 57 4.40 -7.38 -3.64
CA PHE A 57 5.34 -7.70 -4.71
C PHE A 57 6.06 -9.03 -4.47
N ASN A 58 6.19 -9.87 -5.51
CA ASN A 58 6.85 -11.18 -5.45
C ASN A 58 6.41 -12.02 -4.24
N ASP A 59 5.10 -12.22 -4.10
CA ASP A 59 4.47 -13.01 -3.02
C ASP A 59 4.81 -12.53 -1.58
N CYS A 60 5.26 -11.28 -1.45
CA CYS A 60 5.53 -10.62 -0.19
C CYS A 60 4.75 -9.32 -0.07
N TYR A 61 4.60 -8.83 1.16
CA TYR A 61 4.05 -7.54 1.52
C TYR A 61 5.13 -6.67 2.12
N TYR A 62 5.21 -5.43 1.65
CA TYR A 62 6.16 -4.43 2.09
C TYR A 62 5.39 -3.32 2.78
N PHE A 63 5.68 -3.09 4.05
CA PHE A 63 5.01 -2.12 4.89
C PHE A 63 5.96 -0.96 5.20
N ILE A 64 5.50 0.26 4.98
CA ILE A 64 6.20 1.51 5.29
C ILE A 64 5.26 2.45 6.05
N THR A 65 5.80 3.23 6.99
CA THR A 65 5.01 4.11 7.86
C THR A 65 5.83 5.28 8.35
N SER A 66 5.18 6.38 8.73
CA SER A 66 5.84 7.47 9.46
C SER A 66 6.23 7.01 10.87
N GLY A 67 7.54 6.96 11.13
CA GLY A 67 8.11 6.71 12.46
C GLY A 67 8.12 7.94 13.38
N GLY A 68 7.88 9.13 12.81
CA GLY A 68 8.17 10.40 13.47
C GLY A 68 9.68 10.59 13.68
N THR A 69 10.44 10.19 12.67
CA THR A 69 11.91 10.11 12.63
C THR A 69 12.39 10.62 11.27
N GLU A 70 13.68 10.88 11.18
CA GLU A 70 14.43 11.16 9.95
C GLU A 70 14.63 9.92 9.06
N ASN A 71 14.46 8.73 9.64
CA ASN A 71 14.70 7.46 8.95
C ASN A 71 13.44 6.91 8.28
N LEU A 72 13.58 6.44 7.04
CA LEU A 72 12.60 5.61 6.36
C LEU A 72 13.02 4.15 6.41
N THR A 73 12.10 3.32 6.91
CA THR A 73 12.31 1.89 7.04
C THR A 73 11.17 1.11 6.41
N ILE A 74 11.48 -0.06 5.84
CA ILE A 74 10.52 -0.96 5.24
C ILE A 74 10.54 -2.31 5.97
N TYR A 75 9.36 -2.80 6.33
CA TYR A 75 9.14 -4.15 6.84
C TYR A 75 8.73 -5.05 5.68
N LYS A 76 9.19 -6.30 5.69
CA LYS A 76 8.80 -7.32 4.69
C LYS A 76 8.19 -8.51 5.40
N SER A 77 7.01 -8.93 4.94
CA SER A 77 6.36 -10.14 5.41
C SER A 77 5.86 -11.00 4.25
N ALA A 78 5.71 -12.30 4.48
CA ALA A 78 5.06 -13.22 3.55
C ALA A 78 3.52 -13.16 3.66
N THR A 79 2.98 -12.58 4.73
CA THR A 79 1.53 -12.41 4.92
C THR A 79 1.18 -10.96 5.19
N LEU A 80 -0.06 -10.58 4.85
CA LEU A 80 -0.53 -9.20 5.00
C LEU A 80 -0.78 -8.81 6.47
N ASP A 81 -1.00 -9.80 7.32
CA ASP A 81 -1.51 -9.64 8.68
C ASP A 81 -0.45 -9.82 9.77
N ASP A 82 0.79 -10.17 9.43
CA ASP A 82 1.86 -10.37 10.39
C ASP A 82 3.12 -9.57 10.04
N PHE A 83 3.28 -8.44 10.73
CA PHE A 83 4.53 -7.67 10.76
C PHE A 83 5.14 -7.62 12.17
N HIS A 84 4.78 -8.57 13.03
CA HIS A 84 5.21 -8.59 14.43
C HIS A 84 6.62 -9.13 14.58
N GLY A 85 7.45 -8.41 15.34
CA GLY A 85 8.84 -8.82 15.60
C GLY A 85 9.70 -8.92 14.34
N ILE A 86 9.23 -8.35 13.21
CA ILE A 86 10.02 -8.21 12.00
C ILE A 86 10.94 -7.01 12.18
N ASP A 87 12.24 -7.24 12.04
CA ASP A 87 13.21 -6.17 12.04
C ASP A 87 13.04 -5.32 10.77
N PRO A 88 12.83 -4.00 10.90
CA PRO A 88 12.75 -3.11 9.74
C PRO A 88 14.10 -2.99 9.03
N VAL A 89 14.07 -2.83 7.71
CA VAL A 89 15.25 -2.46 6.92
C VAL A 89 15.27 -0.95 6.72
N LEU A 90 16.36 -0.30 7.13
CA LEU A 90 16.63 1.11 6.81
C LEU A 90 16.94 1.25 5.32
N VAL A 91 16.15 2.05 4.63
CA VAL A 91 16.29 2.25 3.17
C VAL A 91 16.70 3.67 2.80
N TRP A 92 16.47 4.64 3.68
CA TRP A 92 16.90 6.02 3.49
C TRP A 92 16.89 6.80 4.82
N THR A 93 17.78 7.79 4.93
CA THR A 93 17.86 8.71 6.07
C THR A 93 17.84 10.13 5.55
N PHE A 94 16.92 10.94 6.08
CA PHE A 94 16.86 12.36 5.78
C PHE A 94 18.10 13.07 6.34
N SER A 95 18.77 13.85 5.49
CA SER A 95 20.07 14.45 5.83
C SER A 95 19.98 15.61 6.82
N ASN A 96 18.80 16.23 6.98
CA ASN A 96 18.59 17.45 7.76
C ASN A 96 17.57 17.24 8.89
N PRO A 97 17.83 16.37 9.87
CA PRO A 97 16.87 16.02 10.93
C PRO A 97 16.43 17.23 11.78
N ASP A 98 17.25 18.29 11.82
CA ASP A 98 16.92 19.54 12.54
C ASP A 98 15.73 20.29 11.93
N LEU A 99 15.39 20.03 10.66
CA LEU A 99 14.22 20.63 9.98
C LEU A 99 12.91 19.90 10.31
N GLY A 100 12.98 18.67 10.82
CA GLY A 100 11.82 17.87 11.18
C GLY A 100 11.87 16.43 10.65
N ASP A 101 10.71 15.78 10.68
CA ASP A 101 10.53 14.36 10.39
C ASP A 101 9.88 14.10 9.02
N VAL A 102 10.01 12.84 8.57
CA VAL A 102 9.50 12.36 7.28
C VAL A 102 8.05 11.89 7.40
N TRP A 103 7.19 12.41 6.53
CA TRP A 103 5.75 12.20 6.61
C TRP A 103 5.19 11.38 5.46
N ALA A 104 4.20 10.55 5.77
CA ALA A 104 3.33 9.88 4.80
C ALA A 104 4.05 9.11 3.69
N PRO A 105 5.09 8.30 3.98
CA PRO A 105 5.79 7.60 2.93
C PRO A 105 4.88 6.55 2.27
N GLU A 106 4.83 6.56 0.94
CA GLU A 106 4.16 5.54 0.13
C GLU A 106 5.14 4.90 -0.85
N LEU A 107 5.27 3.57 -0.78
CA LEU A 107 6.12 2.78 -1.68
C LEU A 107 5.35 2.37 -2.93
N HIS A 108 5.80 2.82 -4.10
CA HIS A 108 5.18 2.55 -5.38
C HIS A 108 6.14 1.84 -6.33
N ARG A 109 5.61 0.90 -7.12
CA ARG A 109 6.34 0.29 -8.24
C ARG A 109 5.80 0.85 -9.55
N ILE A 110 6.60 1.69 -10.22
CA ILE A 110 6.20 2.41 -11.43
C ILE A 110 7.20 2.07 -12.53
N ASP A 111 6.71 1.62 -13.68
CA ASP A 111 7.55 1.24 -14.83
C ASP A 111 8.69 0.25 -14.51
N ARG A 112 8.43 -0.63 -13.52
CA ARG A 112 9.33 -1.64 -12.95
C ARG A 112 10.40 -1.12 -11.99
N GLU A 113 10.45 0.19 -11.75
CA GLU A 113 11.31 0.84 -10.76
C GLU A 113 10.56 1.10 -9.45
N TRP A 114 11.30 1.33 -8.37
CA TRP A 114 10.75 1.64 -7.05
C TRP A 114 10.85 3.12 -6.74
N TYR A 115 9.77 3.66 -6.16
CA TYR A 115 9.70 5.04 -5.73
C TYR A 115 9.05 5.13 -4.35
N ILE A 116 9.56 6.02 -3.50
CA ILE A 116 8.88 6.42 -2.27
C ILE A 116 8.43 7.86 -2.43
N TYR A 117 7.13 8.10 -2.31
CA TYR A 117 6.55 9.44 -2.24
C TYR A 117 6.42 9.80 -0.76
N CYS A 118 6.98 10.92 -0.33
CA CYS A 118 6.90 11.34 1.08
C CYS A 118 6.93 12.86 1.19
N ALA A 119 6.47 13.40 2.32
CA ALA A 119 6.54 14.82 2.60
C ALA A 119 7.75 15.15 3.49
N LEU A 120 8.62 16.04 3.01
CA LEU A 120 9.84 16.47 3.67
C LEU A 120 9.82 17.98 3.93
N PRO A 121 10.43 18.44 5.04
CA PRO A 121 10.63 19.86 5.27
C PRO A 121 11.81 20.38 4.42
N ASP A 122 11.55 21.33 3.51
CA ASP A 122 12.61 21.99 2.72
C ASP A 122 13.16 23.27 3.38
N GLY A 123 12.60 23.64 4.53
CA GLY A 123 12.97 24.82 5.30
C GLY A 123 12.60 24.66 6.77
N PRO A 124 12.93 25.66 7.60
CA PRO A 124 12.74 25.60 9.05
C PRO A 124 11.27 25.73 9.47
N ASP A 125 10.40 26.27 8.61
CA ASP A 125 8.98 26.42 8.88
C ASP A 125 8.20 25.22 8.30
N ASP A 126 7.17 24.74 9.01
CA ASP A 126 6.36 23.63 8.48
C ASP A 126 5.65 24.00 7.16
N ALA A 127 5.46 25.29 6.90
CA ALA A 127 4.97 25.82 5.61
C ALA A 127 5.91 25.50 4.43
N ASP A 128 7.18 25.21 4.69
CA ASP A 128 8.19 24.81 3.70
C ASP A 128 8.14 23.31 3.38
N ARG A 129 7.18 22.56 3.94
CA ARG A 129 7.01 21.14 3.63
C ARG A 129 6.55 20.91 2.20
N ARG A 130 7.25 20.05 1.47
CA ARG A 130 6.94 19.68 0.08
C ARG A 130 6.79 18.18 -0.05
N MET A 131 6.14 17.74 -1.13
CA MET A 131 6.19 16.36 -1.56
C MET A 131 7.50 16.10 -2.30
N HIS A 132 8.19 15.03 -1.92
CA HIS A 132 9.43 14.56 -2.53
C HIS A 132 9.26 13.16 -3.10
N VAL A 133 10.16 12.81 -4.02
CA VAL A 133 10.25 11.47 -4.59
C VAL A 133 11.64 10.90 -4.32
N LEU A 134 11.68 9.78 -3.64
CA LEU A 134 12.89 8.98 -3.54
C LEU A 134 12.83 7.86 -4.57
N LYS A 135 13.94 7.54 -5.23
CA LYS A 135 14.05 6.46 -6.20
C LYS A 135 14.91 5.34 -5.64
N GLY A 136 14.45 4.09 -5.77
CA GLY A 136 15.21 2.93 -5.37
C GLY A 136 16.39 2.67 -6.31
N ASN A 137 17.52 2.27 -5.75
CA ASN A 137 18.74 1.97 -6.52
C ASN A 137 18.71 0.61 -7.22
N ASP A 138 17.76 -0.26 -6.89
CA ASP A 138 17.60 -1.60 -7.48
C ASP A 138 16.13 -1.92 -7.75
N ALA A 139 15.78 -2.11 -9.02
CA ALA A 139 14.43 -2.45 -9.47
C ALA A 139 13.92 -3.83 -8.99
N SER A 140 14.83 -4.72 -8.60
CA SER A 140 14.53 -6.10 -8.22
C SER A 140 14.20 -6.24 -6.74
N ASP A 141 14.67 -5.32 -5.89
CA ASP A 141 14.52 -5.40 -4.44
C ASP A 141 14.18 -4.03 -3.82
N PRO A 142 12.93 -3.82 -3.34
CA PRO A 142 12.51 -2.56 -2.72
C PRO A 142 13.21 -2.26 -1.38
N LEU A 143 13.99 -3.20 -0.83
CA LEU A 143 14.72 -3.01 0.43
C LEU A 143 16.13 -2.44 0.22
N GLN A 144 16.56 -2.22 -1.03
CA GLN A 144 17.81 -1.54 -1.33
C GLN A 144 17.72 -0.03 -1.04
N PRO A 145 18.87 0.66 -0.88
CA PRO A 145 18.87 2.09 -0.59
C PRO A 145 18.17 2.93 -1.66
N TYR A 146 17.64 4.07 -1.23
CA TYR A 146 16.99 5.05 -2.10
C TYR A 146 17.82 6.33 -2.21
N GLU A 147 17.69 7.02 -3.33
CA GLU A 147 18.21 8.36 -3.57
C GLU A 147 17.07 9.38 -3.60
N ASP A 148 17.28 10.57 -3.05
CA ASP A 148 16.31 11.66 -3.13
C ASP A 148 16.40 12.37 -4.49
N LEU A 149 15.30 12.38 -5.24
CA LEU A 149 15.20 13.11 -6.51
C LEU A 149 14.76 14.57 -6.33
N GLY A 150 14.35 14.93 -5.11
CA GLY A 150 13.90 16.26 -4.74
C GLY A 150 12.38 16.46 -4.81
N ALA A 151 11.99 17.72 -4.64
CA ALA A 151 10.62 18.14 -4.55
C ALA A 151 9.85 18.02 -5.87
N ILE A 152 8.58 17.61 -5.76
CA ILE A 152 7.59 17.70 -6.84
C ILE A 152 7.10 19.14 -6.90
N GLY A 153 7.45 19.85 -7.98
CA GLY A 153 6.99 21.22 -8.20
C GLY A 153 5.45 21.31 -8.22
N THR A 154 4.94 22.35 -7.57
CA THR A 154 3.51 22.71 -7.59
C THR A 154 3.36 24.14 -8.14
N PRO A 155 2.22 24.52 -8.72
CA PRO A 155 2.09 25.82 -9.42
C PRO A 155 2.55 27.05 -8.63
N ASP A 156 2.40 27.05 -7.31
CA ASP A 156 2.84 28.17 -6.45
C ASP A 156 3.87 27.75 -5.40
N GLU A 157 4.52 26.59 -5.57
CA GLU A 157 5.46 26.03 -4.58
C GLU A 157 4.86 26.02 -3.16
N ASN A 158 3.60 25.60 -3.05
CA ASN A 158 2.81 25.61 -1.83
C ASN A 158 3.22 24.48 -0.87
N TYR A 159 2.80 24.62 0.39
CA TYR A 159 2.77 23.50 1.35
C TYR A 159 2.06 22.29 0.73
N ALA A 160 2.75 21.14 0.71
CA ALA A 160 2.29 19.94 0.02
C ALA A 160 2.61 18.68 0.82
N ILE A 161 1.59 17.84 1.04
CA ILE A 161 1.69 16.59 1.81
C ILE A 161 0.84 15.46 1.21
N ASP A 162 0.98 14.27 1.79
CA ASP A 162 0.09 13.13 1.60
C ASP A 162 -0.13 12.77 0.11
N GLY A 163 0.95 12.81 -0.66
CA GLY A 163 0.93 12.52 -2.10
C GLY A 163 0.92 11.02 -2.40
N THR A 164 0.10 10.63 -3.37
CA THR A 164 -0.06 9.25 -3.84
C THR A 164 -0.01 9.17 -5.36
N VAL A 165 0.32 7.99 -5.89
CA VAL A 165 0.29 7.71 -7.33
C VAL A 165 -0.71 6.61 -7.63
N LEU A 166 -1.46 6.80 -8.72
CA LEU A 166 -2.38 5.81 -9.25
C LEU A 166 -2.28 5.72 -10.76
N GLN A 167 -2.41 4.51 -11.29
CA GLN A 167 -2.49 4.29 -12.72
C GLN A 167 -3.95 4.35 -13.18
N GLY A 168 -4.24 5.26 -14.12
CA GLY A 168 -5.56 5.34 -14.74
C GLY A 168 -5.80 4.20 -15.71
N TYR A 169 -7.07 3.98 -16.06
CA TYR A 169 -7.49 2.96 -17.05
C TYR A 169 -6.85 3.11 -18.43
N ASN A 170 -6.35 4.32 -18.73
CA ASN A 170 -5.65 4.66 -19.97
C ASN A 170 -4.15 4.32 -19.92
N GLY A 171 -3.67 3.67 -18.85
CA GLY A 171 -2.27 3.32 -18.64
C GLY A 171 -1.39 4.49 -18.19
N ARG A 172 -1.94 5.68 -17.98
CA ARG A 172 -1.17 6.85 -17.51
C ARG A 172 -1.09 6.85 -15.99
N ASN A 173 0.06 7.25 -15.47
CA ASN A 173 0.26 7.49 -14.04
C ASN A 173 -0.22 8.90 -13.69
N TYR A 174 -0.93 9.02 -12.58
CA TYR A 174 -1.43 10.26 -12.03
C TYR A 174 -0.93 10.40 -10.60
N THR A 175 -0.39 11.57 -10.27
CA THR A 175 -0.04 11.93 -8.90
C THR A 175 -1.16 12.81 -8.34
N ALA A 176 -1.66 12.46 -7.16
CA ALA A 176 -2.58 13.28 -6.38
C ALA A 176 -1.86 13.75 -5.13
N ILE A 177 -1.90 15.05 -4.83
CA ILE A 177 -1.18 15.67 -3.71
C ILE A 177 -2.13 16.60 -2.97
N GLN A 178 -2.12 16.55 -1.64
CA GLN A 178 -2.80 17.56 -0.84
C GLN A 178 -1.94 18.83 -0.77
N VAL A 179 -2.48 19.94 -1.27
CA VAL A 179 -1.82 21.26 -1.24
C VAL A 179 -2.66 22.27 -0.47
N VAL A 180 -2.02 23.19 0.24
CA VAL A 180 -2.68 24.35 0.85
C VAL A 180 -2.32 25.58 0.03
N SER A 181 -3.29 26.13 -0.68
CA SER A 181 -3.14 27.36 -1.45
C SER A 181 -3.21 28.57 -0.52
N THR A 182 -2.22 29.47 -0.61
CA THR A 182 -2.29 30.79 0.02
C THR A 182 -2.83 31.81 -0.98
N SER A 183 -4.12 31.73 -1.31
CA SER A 183 -4.81 32.77 -2.10
C SER A 183 -5.27 33.93 -1.23
#